data_AF-A0A837IDQ5-F1
#
_entry.id   AF-A0A837IDQ5-F1
#
_cell.length_a   1.000
_cell.length_b   1.000
_cell.length_c   1.000
_cell.angle_alpha   90.00
_cell.angle_beta   90.00
_cell.angle_gamma   90.00
#
_symmetry.space_group_name_H-M   'P 1'
#
loop_
_entity.id
_entity.type
_entity.pdbx_description
1 polymer ?
#
loop_
_entity_poly.entity_id
_entity_poly.type
_entity_poly.pdbx_seq_one_letter_code
_entity_poly.pdbx_strand_id
1 'polypeptide(L)'
;MKPKLPSLFFTFLIFIASVSQSYAVSPNCTTTGGNPGIDTALGCISTSVDATGDSFFTSVIKIAVGLGGGLALILMLFGVFIITTSAGIPDKLKEGQEIITSAISGLIFIILSVFLLRLIGVDILGLPGLK
;
A
#
# COMPACT_ATOMS: atom_id res chain seq x y z
N MET A 1 12.36 -32.78 10.34
CA MET A 1 11.37 -32.58 11.42
C MET A 1 11.97 -31.70 12.53
N LYS A 2 11.75 -30.38 12.46
CA LYS A 2 11.78 -29.43 13.60
C LYS A 2 11.13 -28.12 13.13
N PRO A 3 10.08 -27.64 13.82
CA PRO A 3 9.22 -26.58 13.31
C PRO A 3 9.96 -25.24 13.37
N LYS A 4 10.21 -24.62 12.21
CA LYS A 4 10.65 -23.22 12.08
C LYS A 4 9.49 -22.22 12.24
N LEU A 5 8.38 -22.66 12.81
CA LEU A 5 7.17 -21.89 13.10
C LEU A 5 7.37 -20.75 14.14
N PRO A 6 8.24 -20.85 15.18
CA PRO A 6 8.38 -19.75 16.14
C PRO A 6 9.31 -18.63 15.65
N SER A 7 10.23 -18.91 14.72
CA SER A 7 11.18 -17.90 14.19
C SER A 7 10.51 -16.94 13.20
N LEU A 8 9.55 -17.41 12.40
CA LEU A 8 8.85 -16.56 11.43
C LEU A 8 7.85 -15.60 12.11
N PHE A 9 7.17 -16.09 13.16
CA PHE A 9 6.23 -15.30 13.96
C PHE A 9 6.95 -14.19 14.76
N PHE A 10 8.15 -14.48 15.27
CA PHE A 10 8.94 -13.51 16.04
C PHE A 10 9.49 -12.37 15.17
N THR A 11 9.91 -12.65 13.93
CA THR A 11 10.35 -11.60 12.99
C THR A 11 9.18 -10.75 12.48
N PHE A 12 8.00 -11.35 12.31
CA PHE A 12 6.77 -10.63 11.95
C PHE A 12 6.32 -9.67 13.07
N LEU A 13 6.48 -10.08 14.33
CA LEU A 13 6.24 -9.25 15.51
C LEU A 13 7.23 -8.07 15.62
N ILE A 14 8.51 -8.29 15.28
CA ILE A 14 9.54 -7.23 15.27
C ILE A 14 9.31 -6.23 14.13
N PHE A 15 8.82 -6.69 12.97
CA PHE A 15 8.53 -5.82 11.82
C PHE A 15 7.27 -4.96 12.07
N ILE A 16 6.23 -5.50 12.70
CA ILE A 16 5.05 -4.72 13.13
C ILE A 16 5.43 -3.67 14.20
N ALA A 17 6.32 -4.02 15.14
CA ALA A 17 6.73 -3.12 16.21
C ALA A 17 7.62 -1.95 15.78
N SER A 18 8.23 -2.00 14.58
CA SER A 18 9.08 -0.91 14.06
C SER A 18 8.34 0.07 13.14
N VAL A 19 7.19 -0.32 12.60
CA VAL A 19 6.31 0.57 11.80
C VAL A 19 5.58 1.61 12.67
N SER A 20 5.56 1.44 13.99
CA SER A 20 4.96 2.42 14.91
C SER A 20 5.83 3.65 15.20
N GLN A 21 7.03 3.80 14.61
CA GLN A 21 7.85 4.98 14.85
C GLN A 21 7.63 6.08 13.80
N SER A 22 6.91 7.11 14.23
CA SER A 22 7.00 8.52 13.80
C SER A 22 6.20 8.96 12.58
N TYR A 23 5.04 9.58 12.85
CA TYR A 23 4.61 10.74 12.07
C TYR A 23 4.11 11.82 13.04
N ALA A 24 5.01 12.65 13.55
CA ALA A 24 4.63 13.98 14.01
C ALA A 24 4.48 14.84 12.75
N VAL A 25 3.26 14.97 12.27
CA VAL A 25 2.93 15.82 11.12
C VAL A 25 2.24 17.07 11.63
N SER A 26 2.69 18.24 11.20
CA SER A 26 1.95 19.49 11.41
C SER A 26 0.55 19.32 10.81
N PRO A 27 -0.54 19.43 11.56
CA PRO A 27 -1.85 18.96 11.09
C PRO A 27 -2.50 19.87 10.03
N ASN A 28 -1.80 20.89 9.53
CA ASN A 28 -2.40 21.90 8.65
C ASN A 28 -1.51 22.12 7.42
N CYS A 29 -2.06 21.91 6.24
CA CYS A 29 -1.46 22.24 4.95
C CYS A 29 -2.48 23.02 4.09
N THR A 30 -1.98 23.79 3.13
CA THR A 30 -2.81 24.50 2.15
C THR A 30 -2.62 23.82 0.81
N THR A 31 -3.71 23.37 0.19
CA THR A 31 -3.64 22.65 -1.09
C THR A 31 -3.34 23.62 -2.23
N THR A 32 -2.92 23.11 -3.39
CA THR A 32 -2.64 23.93 -4.58
C THR A 32 -3.85 24.76 -5.07
N GLY A 33 -5.06 24.43 -4.57
CA GLY A 33 -6.32 25.17 -4.79
C GLY A 33 -6.69 26.18 -3.68
N GLY A 34 -5.81 26.43 -2.70
CA GLY A 34 -6.05 27.42 -1.63
C GLY A 34 -6.98 26.95 -0.50
N ASN A 35 -7.33 25.66 -0.45
CA ASN A 35 -8.22 25.11 0.57
C ASN A 35 -7.44 24.60 1.80
N PRO A 36 -7.99 24.74 3.02
CA PRO A 36 -7.41 24.15 4.22
C PRO A 36 -7.46 22.62 4.15
N GLY A 37 -6.33 21.98 4.42
CA GLY A 37 -6.16 20.54 4.44
C GLY A 37 -5.33 20.06 5.63
N ILE A 38 -5.36 18.75 5.88
CA ILE A 38 -4.52 18.12 6.92
C ILE A 38 -3.25 17.61 6.25
N ASP A 39 -2.09 18.06 6.72
CA ASP A 39 -0.83 17.48 6.25
C ASP A 39 -0.70 16.09 6.87
N THR A 40 -0.39 15.10 6.04
CA THR A 40 -0.08 13.75 6.51
C THR A 40 1.29 13.37 5.97
N ALA A 41 1.96 12.38 6.58
CA ALA A 41 3.25 11.89 6.08
C ALA A 41 3.18 11.33 4.65
N LEU A 42 1.97 11.22 4.10
CA LEU A 42 1.65 10.70 2.78
C LEU A 42 1.18 11.82 1.82
N GLY A 43 1.11 13.07 2.30
CA GLY A 43 0.72 14.26 1.54
C GLY A 43 -0.43 15.06 2.17
N CYS A 44 -0.66 16.27 1.64
CA CYS A 44 -1.74 17.14 2.07
C CYS A 44 -3.12 16.61 1.62
N ILE A 45 -4.03 16.37 2.57
CA ILE A 45 -5.41 15.95 2.31
C ILE A 45 -6.35 17.15 2.44
N SER A 46 -7.04 17.54 1.36
CA SER A 46 -8.09 18.55 1.42
C SER A 46 -9.30 18.01 2.19
N THR A 47 -9.77 18.68 3.23
CA THR A 47 -10.98 18.28 3.98
C THR A 47 -12.24 18.98 3.51
N SER A 48 -12.12 19.94 2.59
CA SER A 48 -13.24 20.61 1.95
C SER A 48 -13.95 19.64 0.99
N VAL A 49 -15.10 19.13 1.41
CA VAL A 49 -16.05 18.37 0.59
C VAL A 49 -16.82 19.35 -0.30
N ASP A 50 -16.11 20.14 -1.09
CA ASP A 50 -16.72 21.01 -2.08
C ASP A 50 -16.67 20.30 -3.42
N ALA A 51 -17.86 20.03 -3.97
CA ALA A 51 -18.12 19.29 -5.19
C ALA A 51 -17.62 19.97 -6.48
N THR A 52 -16.55 20.78 -6.41
CA THR A 52 -16.16 21.71 -7.48
C THR A 52 -14.66 21.81 -7.77
N GLY A 53 -13.78 20.93 -7.26
CA GLY A 53 -12.42 20.96 -7.83
C GLY A 53 -11.38 19.94 -7.38
N ASP A 54 -11.21 19.67 -6.08
CA ASP A 54 -10.03 18.92 -5.61
C ASP A 54 -10.45 17.71 -4.78
N SER A 55 -10.83 16.66 -5.50
CA SER A 55 -11.47 15.48 -4.91
C SER A 55 -10.55 14.72 -3.95
N PHE A 56 -11.00 14.62 -2.70
CA PHE A 56 -10.48 13.73 -1.66
C PHE A 56 -10.12 12.33 -2.19
N PHE A 57 -10.92 11.81 -3.12
CA PHE A 57 -10.70 10.52 -3.79
C PHE A 57 -9.36 10.44 -4.52
N THR A 58 -8.93 11.49 -5.22
CA THR A 58 -7.65 11.49 -5.93
C THR A 58 -6.47 11.42 -4.96
N SER A 59 -6.53 12.13 -3.85
CA SER A 59 -5.49 12.04 -2.81
C SER A 59 -5.47 10.67 -2.14
N VAL A 60 -6.63 10.11 -1.80
CA VAL A 60 -6.73 8.76 -1.21
C VAL A 60 -6.19 7.69 -2.16
N ILE A 61 -6.52 7.75 -3.46
CA ILE A 61 -6.01 6.79 -4.45
C ILE A 61 -4.49 6.90 -4.61
N LYS A 62 -3.93 8.13 -4.67
CA LYS A 62 -2.48 8.33 -4.74
C LYS A 62 -1.76 7.70 -3.55
N ILE A 63 -2.29 7.89 -2.35
CA ILE A 63 -1.75 7.31 -1.11
C ILE A 63 -1.85 5.79 -1.13
N ALA A 64 -3.02 5.24 -1.48
CA ALA A 64 -3.26 3.80 -1.52
C ALA A 64 -2.33 3.08 -2.51
N VAL A 65 -2.13 3.65 -3.71
CA VAL A 65 -1.22 3.08 -4.71
C VAL A 65 0.24 3.22 -4.29
N GLY A 66 0.63 4.35 -3.69
CA GLY A 66 1.99 4.55 -3.17
C GLY A 66 2.36 3.56 -2.08
N LEU A 67 1.51 3.42 -1.06
CA LEU A 67 1.71 2.46 0.04
C LEU A 67 1.58 1.01 -0.43
N GLY A 68 0.56 0.71 -1.24
CA GLY A 68 0.32 -0.64 -1.75
C GLY A 68 1.47 -1.14 -2.63
N GLY A 69 1.97 -0.30 -3.55
CA GLY A 69 3.12 -0.62 -4.39
C GLY A 69 4.42 -0.73 -3.59
N GLY A 70 4.65 0.17 -2.63
CA GLY A 70 5.83 0.12 -1.77
C GLY A 70 5.90 -1.14 -0.91
N LEU A 71 4.79 -1.51 -0.25
CA LEU A 71 4.71 -2.74 0.56
C LEU A 71 4.86 -4.00 -0.29
N ALA A 72 4.23 -4.03 -1.47
CA ALA A 72 4.35 -5.16 -2.40
C ALA A 72 5.80 -5.38 -2.85
N LEU A 73 6.54 -4.29 -3.15
CA LEU A 73 7.94 -4.36 -3.55
C LEU A 73 8.82 -4.95 -2.44
N ILE A 74 8.60 -4.54 -1.19
CA ILE A 74 9.37 -5.03 -0.03
C ILE A 74 9.10 -6.52 0.22
N LEU A 75 7.84 -6.95 0.14
CA LEU A 75 7.46 -8.37 0.28
C LEU A 75 8.04 -9.22 -0.86
N MET A 76 8.07 -8.69 -2.08
CA MET A 76 8.63 -9.39 -3.23
C MET A 76 10.15 -9.56 -3.10
N LEU A 77 10.88 -8.53 -2.67
CA LEU A 77 12.32 -8.63 -2.38
C LEU A 77 12.61 -9.66 -1.28
N PHE A 78 11.78 -9.70 -0.24
CA PHE A 78 11.92 -10.68 0.84
C PHE A 78 11.71 -12.12 0.34
N GLY A 79 10.67 -12.36 -0.45
CA GLY A 79 10.41 -13.66 -1.07
C GLY A 79 11.54 -14.11 -1.99
N VAL A 80 12.06 -13.20 -2.83
CA VAL A 80 13.20 -13.48 -3.71
C VAL A 80 14.46 -13.82 -2.90
N PHE A 81 14.75 -13.05 -1.85
CA PHE A 81 15.90 -13.33 -0.99
C PHE A 81 15.83 -14.73 -0.36
N ILE A 82 14.64 -15.16 0.08
CA ILE A 82 14.41 -16.51 0.59
C ILE A 82 14.71 -17.56 -0.48
N ILE A 83 14.16 -17.44 -1.69
CA ILE A 83 14.36 -18.42 -2.77
C ILE A 83 15.84 -18.51 -3.15
N THR A 84 16.52 -17.36 -3.32
CA THR A 84 17.91 -17.32 -3.75
C THR A 84 18.88 -17.83 -2.68
N THR A 85 18.62 -17.57 -1.39
CA THR A 85 19.48 -18.06 -0.30
C THR A 85 19.20 -19.51 0.12
N SER A 86 18.23 -20.20 -0.50
CA SER A 86 17.76 -21.52 -0.07
C SER A 86 18.69 -22.70 -0.35
N ALA A 87 19.81 -22.49 -1.06
CA ALA A 87 20.89 -23.46 -1.29
C ALA A 87 20.45 -24.90 -1.66
N GLY A 88 19.28 -25.07 -2.29
CA GLY A 88 18.77 -26.37 -2.75
C GLY A 88 17.86 -27.14 -1.79
N ILE A 89 17.41 -26.56 -0.67
CA ILE A 89 16.42 -27.22 0.22
C ILE A 89 14.99 -26.98 -0.31
N PRO A 90 14.22 -28.03 -0.65
CA PRO A 90 12.91 -27.90 -1.29
C PRO A 90 11.87 -27.15 -0.44
N ASP A 91 11.97 -27.22 0.88
CA ASP A 91 11.04 -26.56 1.80
C ASP A 91 11.06 -25.03 1.66
N LYS A 92 12.25 -24.44 1.46
CA LYS A 92 12.43 -22.99 1.44
C LYS A 92 12.12 -22.38 0.08
N LEU A 93 12.27 -23.17 -0.98
CA LEU A 93 11.82 -22.81 -2.32
C LEU A 93 10.30 -22.72 -2.38
N LYS A 94 9.59 -23.69 -1.77
CA LYS A 94 8.12 -23.70 -1.72
C LYS A 94 7.57 -22.54 -0.88
N GLU A 95 8.17 -22.30 0.29
CA GLU A 95 7.79 -21.18 1.16
C GLU A 95 7.96 -19.83 0.46
N GLY A 96 9.08 -19.62 -0.26
CA GLY A 96 9.29 -18.41 -1.04
C GLY A 96 8.28 -18.24 -2.20
N GLN A 97 7.89 -19.33 -2.86
CA GLN A 97 6.86 -19.28 -3.92
C GLN A 97 5.48 -18.88 -3.40
N GLU A 98 5.09 -19.37 -2.21
CA GLU A 98 3.82 -18.97 -1.56
C GLU A 98 3.81 -17.48 -1.19
N ILE A 99 4.96 -16.93 -0.76
CA ILE A 99 5.11 -15.50 -0.46
C ILE A 99 5.00 -14.66 -1.75
N ILE A 100 5.70 -15.04 -2.81
CA ILE A 100 5.67 -14.29 -4.08
C ILE A 100 4.26 -14.33 -4.70
N THR A 101 3.60 -15.49 -4.70
CA THR A 101 2.24 -15.61 -5.27
C THR A 101 1.20 -14.82 -4.50
N SER A 102 1.31 -14.73 -3.16
CA SER A 102 0.42 -13.88 -2.36
C SER A 102 0.69 -12.39 -2.55
N ALA A 103 1.95 -11.97 -2.73
CA ALA A 103 2.29 -10.58 -3.04
C ALA A 103 1.77 -10.16 -4.43
N ILE A 104 1.94 -11.01 -5.44
CA ILE A 104 1.47 -10.75 -6.81
C ILE A 104 -0.05 -10.65 -6.86
N SER A 105 -0.78 -11.56 -6.21
CA SER A 105 -2.25 -11.53 -6.20
C SER A 105 -2.80 -10.27 -5.53
N GLY A 106 -2.16 -9.81 -4.44
CA GLY A 106 -2.49 -8.53 -3.80
C GLY A 106 -2.25 -7.32 -4.71
N LEU A 107 -1.14 -7.29 -5.45
CA LEU A 107 -0.84 -6.19 -6.37
C LEU A 107 -1.83 -6.14 -7.54
N ILE A 108 -2.17 -7.28 -8.14
CA ILE A 108 -3.20 -7.38 -9.18
C ILE A 108 -4.56 -6.88 -8.65
N PHE A 109 -4.92 -7.24 -7.42
CA PHE A 109 -6.16 -6.82 -6.80
C PHE A 109 -6.25 -5.30 -6.64
N ILE A 110 -5.16 -4.64 -6.24
CA ILE A 110 -5.12 -3.17 -6.15
C ILE A 110 -5.30 -2.52 -7.54
N ILE A 111 -4.62 -3.02 -8.57
CA ILE A 111 -4.72 -2.45 -9.92
C ILE A 111 -6.16 -2.58 -10.46
N LEU A 112 -6.77 -3.74 -10.29
CA LEU A 112 -8.16 -3.97 -10.70
C LEU A 112 -9.15 -3.14 -9.88
N SER A 113 -8.90 -2.97 -8.58
CA SER A 113 -9.73 -2.13 -7.72
C SER A 113 -9.75 -0.68 -8.20
N VAL A 114 -8.59 -0.11 -8.51
CA VAL A 114 -8.49 1.26 -9.04
C VAL A 114 -9.14 1.36 -10.43
N PHE A 115 -8.97 0.34 -11.27
CA PHE A 115 -9.62 0.31 -12.58
C PHE A 115 -11.15 0.30 -12.47
N LEU A 116 -11.72 -0.55 -11.60
CA LEU A 116 -13.15 -0.58 -11.34
C LEU A 116 -13.66 0.73 -10.75
N LEU A 117 -12.92 1.34 -9.81
CA LEU A 117 -13.27 2.65 -9.23
C LEU A 117 -13.29 3.75 -10.29
N ARG A 118 -12.38 3.74 -11.26
CA ARG A 118 -12.42 4.67 -12.40
C ARG A 118 -13.59 4.39 -13.33
N LEU A 119 -13.84 3.12 -13.64
CA LEU A 119 -14.94 2.70 -14.52
C LEU A 119 -16.31 3.10 -13.94
N ILE A 120 -16.57 2.81 -12.67
CA ILE A 120 -17.86 3.14 -12.05
C ILE A 120 -17.92 4.59 -11.55
N GLY A 121 -16.80 5.15 -11.09
CA GLY A 121 -16.74 6.50 -10.51
C GLY A 121 -16.70 7.63 -11.53
N VAL A 122 -16.06 7.40 -12.69
CA VAL A 122 -15.97 8.38 -13.78
C VAL A 122 -17.04 8.11 -14.83
N ASP A 123 -17.17 6.88 -15.32
CA ASP A 123 -18.03 6.61 -16.48
C ASP A 123 -19.53 6.49 -16.13
N ILE A 124 -19.88 6.12 -14.89
CA ILE A 124 -21.29 5.93 -14.49
C ILE A 124 -21.83 7.04 -13.58
N LEU A 125 -21.09 7.43 -12.53
CA LEU A 125 -21.52 8.51 -11.64
C LEU A 125 -21.11 9.92 -12.10
N GLY A 126 -20.21 10.04 -13.09
CA GLY A 126 -19.81 11.33 -13.63
C GLY A 126 -19.25 12.30 -12.58
N LEU A 127 -18.50 11.81 -11.58
CA LEU A 127 -17.91 12.66 -10.54
C LEU A 127 -16.79 13.52 -11.15
N PRO A 128 -16.95 14.86 -11.25
CA PRO A 128 -15.94 15.76 -11.76
C PRO A 128 -14.83 15.91 -10.71
N GLY A 129 -13.92 14.93 -10.65
CA GLY A 129 -12.89 14.89 -9.62
C GLY A 129 -11.70 13.98 -9.94
N LEU A 130 -11.88 12.92 -10.73
CA LEU A 130 -10.75 12.12 -11.22
C LEU A 130 -10.26 12.70 -12.54
N LYS A 131 -9.44 13.76 -12.47
CA LYS A 131 -8.53 14.14 -13.57
C LYS A 131 -7.14 13.57 -13.34
#